data_AF-V7CYN6-F1
#
_entry.id   AF-V7CYN6-F1
#
_cell.length_a   1.000
_cell.length_b   1.000
_cell.length_c   1.000
_cell.angle_alpha   90.00
_cell.angle_beta   90.00
_cell.angle_gamma   90.00
#
_symmetry.space_group_name_H-M   'P 1'
#
loop_
_entity.id
_entity.type
_entity.pdbx_description
1 polymer ?
#
loop_
_entity_poly.entity_id
_entity_poly.type
_entity_poly.pdbx_seq_one_letter_code
_entity_poly.pdbx_strand_id
1 'polypeptide(L)'
;MENKKRKGKDEEKEEETKMEEFYALLRRFRDARDRRRKELEELEKSEKKRKVATEQQSGWMPSFEWEDFTNEVEFRGQPLRFTTPSSTTSPSPRPTPKQRKNDHQHHLHDNSLDLNLSL
;
A
#
# COMPACT_ATOMS: atom_id res chain seq x y z
N MET A 1 32.06 -27.89 -45.19
CA MET A 1 31.38 -28.14 -43.89
C MET A 1 31.92 -27.20 -42.81
N GLU A 2 31.79 -25.87 -42.95
CA GLU A 2 32.42 -24.92 -42.01
C GLU A 2 31.42 -24.23 -41.06
N ASN A 3 30.12 -24.31 -41.36
CA ASN A 3 29.09 -23.50 -40.72
C ASN A 3 28.64 -24.06 -39.36
N LYS A 4 28.99 -25.31 -39.04
CA LYS A 4 28.54 -26.00 -37.83
C LYS A 4 29.39 -25.69 -36.59
N LYS A 5 30.62 -25.20 -36.77
CA LYS A 5 31.57 -24.92 -35.69
C LYS A 5 31.34 -23.57 -35.00
N ARG A 6 30.68 -22.62 -35.67
CA ARG A 6 30.36 -21.28 -35.11
C ARG A 6 29.17 -21.31 -34.16
N LYS A 7 28.17 -22.17 -34.42
CA LYS A 7 26.94 -22.24 -33.64
C LYS A 7 27.14 -22.75 -32.20
N GLY A 8 27.95 -23.80 -32.01
CA GLY A 8 28.20 -24.36 -30.67
C GLY A 8 28.97 -23.42 -29.73
N LYS A 9 29.76 -22.48 -30.27
CA LYS A 9 30.54 -21.53 -29.45
C LYS A 9 29.67 -20.37 -28.92
N ASP A 10 28.60 -20.03 -29.61
CA ASP A 10 27.66 -19.02 -29.13
C ASP A 10 26.68 -19.61 -28.10
N GLU A 11 26.28 -20.87 -28.26
CA GLU A 11 25.46 -21.60 -27.27
C GLU A 11 26.20 -21.73 -25.92
N GLU A 12 27.50 -22.06 -25.94
CA GLU A 12 28.33 -22.19 -24.73
C GLU A 12 28.43 -20.86 -23.95
N LYS A 13 28.60 -19.74 -24.65
CA LYS A 13 28.62 -18.41 -24.02
C LYS A 13 27.26 -18.04 -23.43
N GLU A 14 26.19 -18.40 -24.13
CA GLU A 14 24.84 -18.13 -23.64
C GLU A 14 24.58 -18.90 -22.33
N GLU A 15 25.00 -20.17 -22.25
CA GLU A 15 24.93 -20.95 -21.01
C GLU A 15 25.79 -20.36 -19.89
N GLU A 16 27.00 -19.89 -20.20
CA GLU A 16 27.88 -19.23 -19.24
C GLU A 16 27.22 -17.96 -18.67
N THR A 17 26.64 -17.11 -19.52
CA THR A 17 25.92 -15.90 -19.07
C THR A 17 24.70 -16.22 -18.21
N LYS A 18 23.90 -17.23 -18.57
CA LYS A 18 22.76 -17.69 -17.75
C LYS A 18 23.21 -18.20 -16.38
N MET A 19 24.34 -18.89 -16.33
CA MET A 19 24.91 -19.39 -15.09
C MET A 19 25.38 -18.23 -14.20
N GLU A 20 26.05 -17.23 -14.77
CA GLU A 20 26.46 -16.03 -14.04
C GLU A 20 25.26 -15.26 -13.47
N GLU A 21 24.19 -15.09 -14.25
CA GLU A 21 22.94 -14.47 -13.81
C GLU A 21 22.31 -15.24 -12.64
N PHE A 22 22.28 -16.57 -12.72
CA PHE A 22 21.78 -17.42 -11.65
C PHE A 22 22.58 -17.25 -10.35
N TYR A 23 23.92 -17.24 -10.44
CA TYR A 23 24.76 -16.99 -9.27
C TYR A 23 24.67 -15.54 -8.76
N ALA A 24 24.45 -14.56 -9.64
CA ALA A 24 24.17 -13.18 -9.24
C ALA A 24 22.87 -13.10 -8.44
N LEU A 25 21.83 -13.84 -8.83
CA LEU A 25 20.56 -13.92 -8.10
C LEU A 25 20.78 -14.49 -6.69
N LEU A 26 21.47 -15.63 -6.58
CA LEU A 26 21.76 -16.26 -5.27
C LEU A 26 22.55 -15.33 -4.34
N ARG A 27 23.53 -14.58 -4.88
CA ARG A 27 24.29 -13.57 -4.12
C ARG A 27 23.35 -12.48 -3.58
N ARG A 28 22.52 -11.88 -4.44
CA ARG A 28 21.58 -10.82 -4.05
C ARG A 28 20.62 -11.27 -2.95
N PHE A 29 20.09 -12.50 -3.00
CA PHE A 29 19.22 -13.02 -1.97
C PHE A 29 19.92 -13.19 -0.62
N ARG A 30 21.16 -13.70 -0.61
CA ARG A 30 21.98 -13.81 0.60
C ARG A 30 22.24 -12.42 1.20
N ASP A 31 22.66 -11.48 0.37
CA ASP A 31 22.94 -10.10 0.78
C ASP A 31 21.69 -9.39 1.33
N ALA A 32 20.52 -9.59 0.69
CA ALA A 32 19.25 -9.04 1.18
C ALA A 32 18.89 -9.61 2.56
N ARG A 33 19.04 -10.93 2.75
CA ARG A 33 18.78 -11.58 4.03
C ARG A 33 19.74 -11.09 5.12
N ASP A 34 21.02 -10.99 4.81
CA ASP A 34 22.03 -10.59 5.80
C ASP A 34 21.90 -9.11 6.16
N ARG A 35 21.56 -8.24 5.19
CA ARG A 35 21.16 -6.84 5.48
C ARG A 35 19.99 -6.78 6.45
N ARG A 36 18.92 -7.54 6.18
CA ARG A 36 17.74 -7.53 7.04
C ARG A 36 18.04 -8.00 8.46
N ARG A 37 18.87 -9.03 8.61
CA ARG A 37 19.33 -9.51 9.93
C ARG A 37 20.07 -8.40 10.68
N LYS A 38 21.00 -7.72 10.01
CA LYS A 38 21.80 -6.63 10.60
C LYS A 38 20.93 -5.45 11.03
N GLU A 39 19.96 -5.04 10.22
CA GLU A 39 18.99 -3.99 10.56
C GLU A 39 18.19 -4.32 11.82
N LEU A 40 17.73 -5.58 11.94
CA LEU A 40 16.99 -6.04 13.12
C LEU A 40 17.86 -6.01 14.38
N GLU A 41 19.10 -6.48 14.30
CA GLU A 41 20.05 -6.41 15.42
C GLU A 41 20.35 -4.96 15.85
N GLU A 42 20.46 -4.05 14.88
CA GLU A 42 20.65 -2.62 15.15
C GLU A 42 19.42 -1.99 15.83
N LEU A 43 18.21 -2.31 15.33
CA LEU A 43 16.96 -1.88 15.94
C LEU A 43 16.85 -2.35 17.39
N GLU A 44 17.14 -3.62 17.67
CA GLU A 44 17.09 -4.17 19.03
C GLU A 44 18.07 -3.46 19.98
N LYS A 45 19.30 -3.20 19.50
CA LYS A 45 20.30 -2.42 20.26
C LYS A 45 19.85 -0.99 20.50
N SER A 46 19.17 -0.36 19.53
CA SER A 46 18.63 0.99 19.67
C SER A 46 17.42 1.05 20.60
N GLU A 47 16.54 0.04 20.61
CA GLU A 47 15.38 -0.01 21.50
C GLU A 47 15.77 -0.14 22.95
N LYS A 48 16.80 -0.96 23.25
CA LYS A 48 17.37 -1.04 24.60
C LYS A 48 17.86 0.33 25.11
N LYS A 49 18.29 1.22 24.21
CA LYS A 49 18.67 2.60 24.54
C LYS A 49 17.47 3.56 24.58
N ARG A 50 16.47 3.37 23.72
CA ARG A 50 15.26 4.22 23.62
C ARG A 50 14.26 3.96 24.74
N LYS A 51 14.20 2.76 25.33
CA LYS A 51 13.36 2.51 26.53
C LYS A 51 13.71 3.40 27.72
N VAL A 52 14.93 3.96 27.77
CA VAL A 52 15.32 4.96 28.78
C VAL A 52 14.87 6.38 28.40
N ALA A 53 14.56 6.65 27.12
CA ALA A 53 14.17 7.96 26.60
C ALA A 53 12.66 8.11 26.34
N THR A 54 11.90 7.01 26.22
CA THR A 54 10.44 7.05 25.98
C THR A 54 9.65 7.66 27.15
N GLU A 55 10.20 7.68 28.36
CA GLU A 55 9.58 8.37 29.50
C GLU A 55 9.45 9.89 29.27
N GLN A 56 10.16 10.46 28.28
CA GLN A 56 10.16 11.90 28.00
C GLN A 56 9.40 12.33 26.73
N GLN A 57 8.84 11.41 25.93
CA GLN A 57 8.02 11.80 24.78
C GLN A 57 6.57 12.01 25.22
N SER A 58 6.33 13.17 25.86
CA SER A 58 5.01 13.68 26.24
C SER A 58 4.23 14.15 25.00
N GLY A 59 3.81 13.20 24.17
CA GLY A 59 2.72 13.40 23.21
C GLY A 59 1.40 12.95 23.85
N TRP A 60 0.29 13.61 23.51
CA TRP A 60 -1.02 13.08 23.87
C TRP A 60 -1.23 11.75 23.14
N MET A 61 -0.98 10.65 23.84
CA MET A 61 -1.24 9.29 23.39
C MET A 61 -2.46 8.77 24.13
N PRO A 62 -3.62 8.67 23.47
CA PRO A 62 -4.76 7.96 24.02
C PRO A 62 -4.37 6.50 24.25
N SER A 63 -4.48 6.05 25.50
CA SER A 63 -4.50 4.63 25.83
C SER A 63 -5.95 4.17 25.85
N PHE A 64 -6.20 2.98 25.33
CA PHE A 64 -7.52 2.36 25.39
C PHE A 64 -7.45 1.10 26.25
N GLU A 65 -8.46 0.91 27.09
CA GLU A 65 -8.65 -0.26 27.93
C GLU A 65 -9.82 -1.12 27.39
N TRP A 66 -9.93 -2.37 27.84
CA TRP A 66 -11.01 -3.27 27.39
C TRP A 66 -12.41 -2.74 27.76
N GLU A 67 -12.49 -1.96 28.82
CA GLU A 67 -13.68 -1.30 29.32
C GLU A 67 -14.20 -0.22 28.34
N ASP A 68 -13.33 0.41 27.54
CA ASP A 68 -13.72 1.43 26.56
C ASP A 68 -14.62 0.88 25.45
N PHE A 69 -14.58 -0.44 25.25
CA PHE A 69 -15.34 -1.14 24.20
C PHE A 69 -16.51 -1.95 24.74
N THR A 70 -16.53 -2.25 26.03
CA THR A 70 -17.54 -3.12 26.65
C THR A 70 -18.57 -2.35 27.47
N ASN A 71 -18.30 -1.09 27.80
CA ASN A 71 -19.30 -0.22 28.42
C ASN A 71 -20.38 0.16 27.39
N GLU A 72 -21.63 -0.21 27.67
CA GLU A 72 -22.78 0.34 26.95
C GLU A 72 -22.81 1.86 27.17
N VAL A 73 -22.59 2.63 26.11
CA VAL A 73 -22.56 4.10 26.19
C VAL A 73 -23.98 4.59 26.49
N GLU A 74 -24.24 4.93 27.75
CA GLU A 74 -25.44 5.67 28.13
C GLU A 74 -25.33 7.09 27.55
N PHE A 75 -25.95 7.34 26.38
CA PHE A 75 -26.13 8.69 25.86
C PHE A 75 -27.09 9.47 26.78
N ARG A 76 -26.58 10.03 27.88
CA ARG A 76 -27.33 10.97 28.72
C ARG A 76 -27.32 12.36 28.07
N GLY A 77 -28.14 12.50 27.03
CA GLY A 77 -28.37 13.77 26.36
C GLY A 77 -29.46 13.66 25.32
N GLN A 78 -30.23 14.73 25.13
CA GLN A 78 -31.17 14.80 24.01
C GLN A 78 -30.39 14.63 22.69
N PRO A 79 -30.89 13.85 21.72
CA PRO A 79 -30.26 13.72 20.42
C PRO A 79 -29.99 15.10 19.82
N LEU A 80 -28.73 15.38 19.47
CA LEU A 80 -28.36 16.59 18.75
C LEU A 80 -29.17 16.62 17.45
N ARG A 81 -30.12 17.56 17.37
CA ARG A 81 -30.91 17.79 16.17
C ARG A 81 -30.02 18.47 15.14
N PHE A 82 -29.49 17.69 14.21
CA PHE A 82 -28.83 18.24 13.03
C PHE A 82 -29.89 18.96 12.19
N THR A 83 -29.71 20.27 11.96
CA THR A 83 -30.56 21.03 11.05
C THR A 83 -30.29 20.56 9.62
N THR A 84 -31.30 20.01 8.95
CA THR A 84 -31.21 19.66 7.53
C THR A 84 -31.13 20.96 6.70
N PRO A 85 -30.21 21.06 5.72
CA PRO A 85 -30.21 22.20 4.80
C PRO A 85 -31.46 22.13 3.91
N SER A 86 -32.25 23.21 3.91
CA SER A 86 -33.44 23.36 3.07
C SER A 86 -33.03 23.45 1.60
N SER A 87 -33.47 22.50 0.79
CA SER A 87 -33.34 22.56 -0.67
C SER A 87 -34.46 23.41 -1.26
N THR A 88 -34.10 24.63 -1.68
CA THR A 88 -34.99 25.52 -2.41
C THR A 88 -35.41 24.90 -3.74
N THR A 89 -36.71 24.76 -3.90
CA THR A 89 -37.43 24.21 -5.05
C THR A 89 -37.42 25.19 -6.23
N SER A 90 -37.16 24.72 -7.46
CA SER A 90 -37.90 25.16 -8.66
C SER A 90 -37.73 24.16 -9.83
N PRO A 91 -38.69 24.08 -10.77
CA PRO A 91 -39.09 22.81 -11.40
C PRO A 91 -38.87 22.76 -12.92
N SER A 92 -38.61 21.56 -13.49
CA SER A 92 -39.13 21.21 -14.83
C SER A 92 -38.91 19.73 -15.24
N PRO A 93 -39.73 19.19 -16.16
CA PRO A 93 -39.97 17.75 -16.30
C PRO A 93 -39.11 17.02 -17.36
N ARG A 94 -38.99 15.69 -17.16
CA ARG A 94 -38.64 14.53 -18.03
C ARG A 94 -38.66 14.72 -19.57
N PRO A 95 -37.98 13.88 -20.42
CA PRO A 95 -37.86 12.41 -20.28
C PRO A 95 -36.52 11.75 -20.73
N THR A 96 -36.38 10.45 -20.42
CA THR A 96 -35.29 9.51 -20.82
C THR A 96 -35.16 9.35 -22.35
N PRO A 97 -33.98 8.98 -22.90
CA PRO A 97 -33.83 7.56 -23.32
C PRO A 97 -32.39 6.97 -23.37
N LYS A 98 -32.34 5.66 -23.12
CA LYS A 98 -31.57 4.58 -23.80
C LYS A 98 -30.04 4.69 -24.00
N GLN A 99 -29.37 3.69 -23.41
CA GLN A 99 -28.23 2.91 -23.91
C GLN A 99 -27.38 3.49 -25.05
N ARG A 100 -26.07 3.61 -24.80
CA ARG A 100 -25.04 3.14 -25.74
C ARG A 100 -23.86 2.51 -24.99
N LYS A 101 -23.58 1.24 -25.32
CA LYS A 101 -22.27 0.63 -25.12
C LYS A 101 -21.28 1.42 -25.98
N ASN A 102 -20.16 1.81 -25.40
CA ASN A 102 -18.95 2.14 -26.15
C ASN A 102 -17.76 1.70 -25.30
N ASP A 103 -17.17 0.58 -25.69
CA ASP A 103 -15.81 0.22 -25.35
C ASP A 103 -14.89 1.33 -25.85
N HIS A 104 -14.30 2.11 -24.95
CA HIS A 104 -13.10 2.88 -25.24
C HIS A 104 -12.08 2.49 -24.19
N GLN A 105 -11.07 1.75 -24.64
CA GLN A 105 -9.86 1.53 -23.87
C GLN A 105 -9.28 2.88 -23.45
N HIS A 106 -9.16 3.07 -22.14
CA HIS A 106 -8.15 3.96 -21.58
C HIS A 106 -7.22 3.13 -20.72
N HIS A 107 -6.12 2.81 -21.37
CA HIS A 107 -4.84 2.42 -20.83
C HIS A 107 -4.40 3.35 -19.69
N LEU A 108 -3.91 2.74 -18.61
CA LEU A 108 -3.13 3.31 -17.51
C LEU A 108 -3.85 4.29 -16.59
N HIS A 109 -4.27 3.80 -15.42
CA HIS A 109 -3.74 4.25 -14.11
C HIS A 109 -4.37 3.39 -13.01
N ASP A 110 -3.74 2.25 -12.67
CA ASP A 110 -4.15 1.40 -11.54
C ASP A 110 -3.95 2.05 -10.15
N ASN A 111 -3.66 3.36 -10.07
CA ASN A 111 -3.39 4.07 -8.82
C ASN A 111 -4.03 5.47 -8.73
N SER A 112 -5.10 5.79 -9.47
CA SER A 112 -5.83 7.04 -9.21
C SER A 112 -6.91 6.80 -8.15
N LEU A 113 -6.58 7.08 -6.88
CA LEU A 113 -7.58 7.27 -5.83
C LEU A 113 -8.36 8.55 -6.14
N ASP A 114 -9.52 8.38 -6.76
CA ASP A 114 -10.44 9.47 -7.05
C ASP A 114 -11.15 9.91 -5.75
N LEU A 115 -10.61 10.96 -5.12
CA LEU A 115 -11.13 11.57 -3.90
C LEU A 115 -12.11 12.68 -4.27
N ASN A 116 -13.24 12.31 -4.87
CA ASN A 116 -14.36 13.23 -5.05
C ASN A 116 -15.02 13.51 -3.69
N LEU A 117 -14.48 14.48 -2.96
CA LEU A 117 -15.11 15.08 -1.78
C LEU A 117 -16.06 16.18 -2.24
N SER A 118 -17.21 15.77 -2.79
CA SER A 118 -18.32 16.70 -2.96
C SER A 118 -19.05 16.84 -1.62
N LEU A 119 -19.13 18.08 -1.15
CA LEU A 119 -19.71 18.47 0.14
C LEU A 119 -21.24 18.53 0.08
#